data_AF-M0HXW1-F1
#
_entry.id   AF-M0HXW1-F1
#
_cell.length_a   1.000
_cell.length_b   1.000
_cell.length_c   1.000
_cell.angle_alpha   90.00
_cell.angle_beta   90.00
_cell.angle_gamma   90.00
#
_symmetry.space_group_name_H-M   'P 1'
#
loop_
_entity.id
_entity.type
_entity.pdbx_description
1 polymer ?
#
loop_
_entity_poly.entity_id
_entity_poly.type
_entity_poly.pdbx_seq_one_letter_code
_entity_poly.pdbx_strand_id
1 'polypeptide(L)'
;MVQRWYWASTFSRRYSGSSDTISYKDYTEGRDWIRGERTEVPEAIQDASTVIPVELDLSSLTRGGPYSGIMSLLVLNDARDFGTFESITVHEVDDHHIFPDGKLKNGATGSKYGKTARNQILNRTVIESQNNRFNIRDHLPGDYIPDMIDAHPQGEAGIKDLLQGHFISEDGFEALLSDDYERFCQARKEVLRNEIERRIRASIDWAVSEEMV
;
A
#
# COMPACT_ATOMS: atom_id res chain seq x y z
N MET A 1 -20.51 6.26 3.70
CA MET A 1 -20.31 7.69 3.38
C MET A 1 -18.95 8.16 3.88
N VAL A 2 -18.72 8.18 5.20
CA VAL A 2 -17.45 8.63 5.82
C VAL A 2 -16.20 7.96 5.26
N GLN A 3 -16.19 6.62 5.13
CA GLN A 3 -15.03 5.91 4.58
C GLN A 3 -14.69 6.37 3.14
N ARG A 4 -15.70 6.55 2.28
CA ARG A 4 -15.50 7.00 0.90
C ARG A 4 -14.87 8.39 0.87
N TRP A 5 -15.37 9.29 1.70
CA TRP A 5 -14.80 10.64 1.87
C TRP A 5 -13.36 10.57 2.36
N TYR A 6 -13.08 9.77 3.39
CA TYR A 6 -11.73 9.60 3.94
C TYR A 6 -10.72 9.12 2.89
N TRP A 7 -11.03 8.05 2.15
CA TRP A 7 -10.12 7.52 1.14
C TRP A 7 -9.91 8.49 -0.02
N ALA A 8 -10.99 9.15 -0.46
CA ALA A 8 -10.91 10.18 -1.49
C ALA A 8 -9.98 11.33 -1.07
N SER A 9 -10.16 11.87 0.14
CA SER A 9 -9.31 12.94 0.67
C SER A 9 -7.86 12.50 0.89
N THR A 10 -7.63 11.28 1.39
CA THR A 10 -6.29 10.73 1.65
C THR A 10 -5.51 10.56 0.36
N PHE A 11 -6.09 9.90 -0.66
CA PHE A 11 -5.37 9.57 -1.91
C PHE A 11 -5.27 10.76 -2.89
N SER A 12 -6.15 11.76 -2.79
CA SER A 12 -6.05 13.02 -3.54
C SER A 12 -5.11 14.05 -2.91
N ARG A 13 -4.43 13.72 -1.79
CA ARG A 13 -3.56 14.64 -1.04
C ARG A 13 -4.24 15.97 -0.68
N ARG A 14 -5.55 15.93 -0.43
CA ARG A 14 -6.44 17.10 -0.37
C ARG A 14 -6.00 18.22 0.59
N TYR A 15 -5.23 17.90 1.62
CA TYR A 15 -4.80 18.85 2.66
C TYR A 15 -3.33 19.26 2.62
N SER A 16 -2.62 19.03 1.51
CA SER A 16 -1.16 19.25 1.43
C SER A 16 -0.71 20.71 1.23
N GLY A 17 -1.58 21.63 0.79
CA GLY A 17 -1.15 22.94 0.27
C GLY A 17 -1.65 24.23 0.95
N SER A 18 -2.76 24.23 1.70
CA SER A 18 -3.25 25.31 2.60
C SER A 18 -4.68 24.96 3.02
N SER A 19 -4.80 24.43 4.22
CA SER A 19 -5.90 23.55 4.62
C SER A 19 -7.17 24.27 5.06
N ASP A 20 -7.14 25.52 5.51
CA ASP A 20 -8.25 26.02 6.33
C ASP A 20 -9.54 26.24 5.54
N THR A 21 -9.46 26.86 4.36
CA THR A 21 -10.61 27.03 3.47
C THR A 21 -11.14 25.68 2.98
N ILE A 22 -10.25 24.77 2.58
CA ILE A 22 -10.62 23.43 2.11
C ILE A 22 -11.24 22.62 3.24
N SER A 23 -10.66 22.67 4.44
CA SER A 23 -11.15 21.96 5.63
C SER A 23 -12.50 22.48 6.09
N TYR A 24 -12.71 23.80 6.06
CA TYR A 24 -14.01 24.39 6.39
C TYR A 24 -15.09 23.98 5.38
N LYS A 25 -14.76 24.02 4.07
CA LYS A 25 -15.65 23.54 3.02
C LYS A 25 -15.98 22.07 3.23
N ASP A 26 -14.97 21.20 3.33
CA ASP A 26 -15.13 19.76 3.47
C ASP A 26 -15.88 19.37 4.75
N TYR A 27 -15.64 20.09 5.85
CA TYR A 27 -16.41 19.91 7.08
C TYR A 27 -17.89 20.19 6.85
N THR A 28 -18.21 21.32 6.19
CA THR A 28 -19.58 21.72 5.91
C THR A 28 -20.24 20.72 4.95
N GLU A 29 -19.61 20.44 3.80
CA GLU A 29 -20.14 19.50 2.80
C GLU A 29 -20.29 18.08 3.36
N GLY A 30 -19.28 17.61 4.08
CA GLY A 30 -19.26 16.28 4.69
C GLY A 30 -20.32 16.13 5.78
N ARG A 31 -20.46 17.12 6.67
CA ARG A 31 -21.49 17.15 7.71
C ARG A 31 -22.88 17.07 7.09
N ASP A 32 -23.17 17.95 6.13
CA ASP A 32 -24.51 18.06 5.54
C ASP A 32 -24.84 16.79 4.74
N TRP A 33 -23.86 16.23 4.03
CA TRP A 33 -24.02 14.96 3.32
C TRP A 33 -24.28 13.77 4.26
N ILE A 34 -23.55 13.67 5.37
CA ILE A 34 -23.75 12.61 6.37
C ILE A 34 -25.12 12.74 7.05
N ARG A 35 -25.61 13.97 7.27
CA ARG A 35 -26.93 14.24 7.86
C ARG A 35 -28.10 14.10 6.88
N GLY A 36 -27.83 13.92 5.59
CA GLY A 36 -28.86 13.92 4.55
C GLY A 36 -29.45 15.30 4.27
N GLU A 37 -28.79 16.36 4.73
CA GLU A 37 -29.13 17.77 4.49
C GLU A 37 -28.63 18.24 3.10
N ARG A 38 -27.82 17.41 2.43
CA ARG A 38 -27.30 17.62 1.08
C ARG A 38 -27.44 16.33 0.26
N THR A 39 -27.91 16.45 -0.98
CA THR A 39 -28.01 15.33 -1.94
C THR A 39 -26.76 15.18 -2.81
N GLU A 40 -26.06 16.28 -3.10
CA GLU A 40 -24.84 16.26 -3.89
C GLU A 40 -23.71 15.59 -3.10
N VAL A 41 -22.94 14.75 -3.78
CA VAL A 41 -21.72 14.17 -3.20
C VAL A 41 -20.73 15.29 -2.84
N PRO A 42 -19.95 15.22 -1.74
CA PRO A 42 -18.91 16.21 -1.45
C PRO A 42 -17.88 16.32 -2.58
N GLU A 43 -17.38 17.52 -2.84
CA GLU A 43 -16.38 17.79 -3.89
C GLU A 43 -15.14 16.91 -3.72
N ALA A 44 -14.71 16.69 -2.46
CA ALA A 44 -13.62 15.77 -2.11
C ALA A 44 -13.75 14.38 -2.74
N ILE A 45 -14.98 13.89 -2.92
CA ILE A 45 -15.27 12.61 -3.56
C ILE A 45 -15.49 12.77 -5.06
N GLN A 46 -16.14 13.86 -5.51
CA GLN A 46 -16.43 14.09 -6.93
C GLN A 46 -15.14 14.18 -7.76
N ASP A 47 -14.15 14.93 -7.27
CA ASP A 47 -12.90 15.18 -7.98
C ASP A 47 -11.86 14.06 -7.79
N ALA A 48 -12.14 13.09 -6.92
CA ALA A 48 -11.15 12.10 -6.51
C ALA A 48 -10.60 11.32 -7.70
N SER A 49 -11.46 10.86 -8.62
CA SER A 49 -11.03 10.04 -9.76
C SER A 49 -10.18 10.78 -10.79
N THR A 50 -10.23 12.11 -10.82
CA THR A 50 -9.42 12.94 -11.72
C THR A 50 -8.15 13.45 -11.04
N VAL A 51 -8.19 13.71 -9.74
CA VAL A 51 -7.04 14.21 -8.97
C VAL A 51 -6.08 13.10 -8.57
N ILE A 52 -6.59 11.94 -8.13
CA ILE A 52 -5.74 10.83 -7.67
C ILE A 52 -4.69 10.40 -8.70
N PRO A 53 -5.00 10.16 -9.98
CA PRO A 53 -3.97 9.72 -10.93
C PRO A 53 -2.91 10.79 -11.24
N VAL A 54 -3.16 12.06 -10.91
CA VAL A 54 -2.17 13.14 -11.05
C VAL A 54 -1.29 13.25 -9.79
N GLU A 55 -1.88 13.09 -8.61
CA GLU A 55 -1.23 13.33 -7.31
C GLU A 55 -0.60 12.06 -6.68
N LEU A 56 -0.98 10.88 -7.13
CA LEU A 56 -0.59 9.60 -6.55
C LEU A 56 0.14 8.71 -7.55
N ASP A 57 1.47 8.73 -7.46
CA ASP A 57 2.31 7.68 -8.02
C ASP A 57 2.81 6.75 -6.90
N LEU A 58 2.34 5.50 -6.92
CA LEU A 58 2.77 4.48 -5.95
C LEU A 58 4.25 4.10 -6.12
N SER A 59 4.84 4.33 -7.30
CA SER A 59 6.22 3.98 -7.62
C SER A 59 7.24 4.98 -7.04
N SER A 60 6.77 6.14 -6.58
CA SER A 60 7.57 7.17 -5.92
C SER A 60 7.07 7.52 -4.51
N LEU A 61 5.95 6.93 -4.07
CA LEU A 61 5.34 7.18 -2.77
C LEU A 61 6.17 6.57 -1.63
N THR A 62 6.88 7.43 -0.89
CA THR A 62 7.75 7.01 0.24
C THR A 62 7.27 7.48 1.61
N ARG A 63 6.28 8.39 1.67
CA ARG A 63 5.76 9.00 2.91
C ARG A 63 4.47 9.79 2.68
N GLY A 64 3.84 10.24 3.77
CA GLY A 64 2.71 11.18 3.76
C GLY A 64 1.35 10.51 3.93
N GLY A 65 0.28 11.27 3.68
CA GLY A 65 -1.11 10.81 3.82
C GLY A 65 -1.41 9.55 3.02
N PRO A 66 -1.17 9.52 1.70
CA PRO A 66 -1.38 8.32 0.88
C PRO A 66 -0.59 7.10 1.38
N TYR A 67 0.66 7.30 1.81
CA TYR A 67 1.50 6.21 2.34
C TYR A 67 0.87 5.58 3.59
N SER A 68 0.46 6.43 4.54
CA SER A 68 -0.24 6.00 5.75
C SER A 68 -1.60 5.36 5.42
N GLY A 69 -2.25 5.83 4.35
CA GLY A 69 -3.48 5.26 3.80
C GLY A 69 -3.28 3.82 3.32
N ILE A 70 -2.22 3.53 2.56
CA ILE A 70 -1.90 2.16 2.13
C ILE A 70 -1.58 1.26 3.33
N MET A 71 -0.80 1.75 4.30
CA MET A 71 -0.55 0.99 5.53
C MET A 71 -1.84 0.67 6.29
N SER A 72 -2.77 1.62 6.34
CA SER A 72 -4.10 1.40 6.94
C SER A 72 -4.92 0.38 6.13
N LEU A 73 -4.77 0.33 4.81
CA LEU A 73 -5.43 -0.68 3.98
C LEU A 73 -4.89 -2.09 4.27
N LEU A 74 -3.59 -2.25 4.50
CA LEU A 74 -3.01 -3.55 4.89
C LEU A 74 -3.68 -4.06 6.17
N VAL A 75 -3.72 -3.22 7.21
CA VAL A 75 -4.37 -3.56 8.49
C VAL A 75 -5.86 -3.87 8.31
N LEU A 76 -6.58 -3.09 7.47
CA LEU A 76 -7.99 -3.33 7.17
C LEU A 76 -8.24 -4.57 6.30
N ASN A 77 -7.21 -5.11 5.68
CA ASN A 77 -7.24 -6.34 4.90
C ASN A 77 -6.72 -7.55 5.70
N ASP A 78 -6.69 -7.41 7.04
CA ASP A 78 -6.25 -8.44 7.98
C ASP A 78 -4.83 -8.94 7.66
N ALA A 79 -3.95 -8.02 7.26
CA ALA A 79 -2.53 -8.31 7.11
C ALA A 79 -1.96 -8.77 8.46
N ARG A 80 -1.74 -10.09 8.57
CA ARG A 80 -1.02 -10.71 9.68
C ARG A 80 0.45 -10.34 9.63
N ASP A 81 1.13 -10.45 10.76
CA ASP A 81 2.53 -10.13 10.90
C ASP A 81 3.35 -10.91 9.86
N PHE A 82 4.09 -10.17 9.04
CA PHE A 82 4.78 -10.73 7.88
C PHE A 82 5.86 -11.75 8.29
N GLY A 83 6.41 -11.61 9.51
CA GLY A 83 7.38 -12.56 10.06
C GLY A 83 6.72 -13.76 10.73
N THR A 84 5.85 -13.53 11.72
CA THR A 84 5.33 -14.56 12.64
C THR A 84 4.06 -15.25 12.18
N PHE A 85 3.37 -14.70 11.17
CA PHE A 85 2.07 -15.16 10.65
C PHE A 85 0.89 -14.94 11.61
N GLU A 86 1.11 -14.26 12.74
CA GLU A 86 0.09 -13.97 13.75
C GLU A 86 -0.63 -12.64 13.49
N SER A 87 -1.78 -12.42 14.13
CA SER A 87 -2.47 -11.12 14.02
C SER A 87 -1.62 -9.97 14.57
N ILE A 88 -1.60 -8.84 13.86
CA ILE A 88 -0.88 -7.64 14.29
C ILE A 88 -1.67 -6.87 15.34
N THR A 89 -1.00 -6.43 16.41
CA THR A 89 -1.57 -5.46 17.35
C THR A 89 -1.42 -4.04 16.80
N VAL A 90 -2.55 -3.34 16.58
CA VAL A 90 -2.61 -2.02 15.89
C VAL A 90 -1.70 -0.94 16.50
N HIS A 91 -1.32 -1.05 17.77
CA HIS A 91 -0.47 -0.07 18.45
C HIS A 91 1.03 -0.38 18.40
N GLU A 92 1.43 -1.48 17.78
CA GLU A 92 2.83 -1.96 17.73
C GLU A 92 3.28 -2.28 16.29
N VAL A 93 2.83 -1.48 15.33
CA VAL A 93 3.08 -1.70 13.88
C VAL A 93 4.24 -0.83 13.40
N ASP A 94 5.28 -1.49 12.91
CA ASP A 94 6.36 -0.88 12.13
C ASP A 94 6.20 -1.27 10.65
N ASP A 95 6.88 -0.53 9.77
CA ASP A 95 6.94 -0.85 8.36
C ASP A 95 8.29 -1.44 7.92
N HIS A 96 8.23 -2.58 7.26
CA HIS A 96 9.37 -3.37 6.84
C HIS A 96 9.56 -3.34 5.32
N HIS A 97 10.81 -3.46 4.86
CA HIS A 97 11.09 -3.68 3.45
C HIS A 97 10.87 -5.15 3.10
N ILE A 98 10.13 -5.44 2.02
CA ILE A 98 9.96 -6.83 1.55
C ILE A 98 11.25 -7.31 0.88
N PHE A 99 11.78 -6.50 -0.05
CA PHE A 99 13.15 -6.64 -0.56
C PHE A 99 14.09 -5.74 0.23
N PRO A 100 15.15 -6.28 0.87
CA PRO A 100 16.02 -5.48 1.73
C PRO A 100 16.69 -4.29 1.01
N ASP A 101 16.68 -3.13 1.66
CA ASP A 101 17.27 -1.89 1.14
C ASP A 101 18.73 -2.07 0.69
N GLY A 102 19.51 -2.85 1.44
CA GLY A 102 20.91 -3.17 1.13
C GLY A 102 21.08 -4.03 -0.12
N LYS A 103 20.20 -5.02 -0.33
CA LYS A 103 20.23 -5.93 -1.50
C LYS A 103 19.93 -5.17 -2.79
N LEU A 104 18.89 -4.34 -2.77
CA LEU A 104 18.54 -3.48 -3.90
C LEU A 104 19.59 -2.39 -4.17
N LYS A 105 20.26 -1.88 -3.14
CA LYS A 105 21.36 -0.90 -3.30
C LYS A 105 22.55 -1.50 -4.05
N ASN A 106 22.87 -2.74 -3.73
CA ASN A 106 24.10 -3.39 -4.17
C ASN A 106 23.93 -4.15 -5.50
N GLY A 107 22.69 -4.32 -5.97
CA GLY A 107 22.41 -4.96 -7.26
C GLY A 107 22.10 -6.45 -7.18
N ALA A 108 21.64 -6.93 -6.02
CA ALA A 108 21.46 -8.37 -5.78
C ALA A 108 20.35 -9.01 -6.65
N THR A 109 19.43 -8.21 -7.19
CA THR A 109 18.36 -8.64 -8.12
C THR A 109 18.73 -8.38 -9.59
N GLY A 110 20.01 -8.14 -9.89
CA GLY A 110 20.51 -7.83 -11.25
C GLY A 110 20.61 -6.34 -11.58
N SER A 111 19.91 -5.47 -10.84
CA SER A 111 19.91 -4.01 -11.04
C SER A 111 20.10 -3.24 -9.74
N LYS A 112 20.73 -2.06 -9.81
CA LYS A 112 20.85 -1.16 -8.65
C LYS A 112 19.72 -0.14 -8.66
N TYR A 113 19.06 0.03 -7.52
CA TYR A 113 17.93 0.95 -7.40
C TYR A 113 18.26 2.19 -6.57
N GLY A 114 17.76 3.34 -7.01
CA GLY A 114 17.87 4.60 -6.28
C GLY A 114 17.10 4.58 -4.96
N LYS A 115 17.31 5.59 -4.10
CA LYS A 115 16.66 5.66 -2.78
C LYS A 115 15.13 5.61 -2.85
N THR A 116 14.51 6.33 -3.78
CA THR A 116 13.06 6.35 -3.95
C THR A 116 12.52 4.96 -4.28
N ALA A 117 13.05 4.34 -5.35
CA ALA A 117 12.64 3.00 -5.76
C ALA A 117 12.80 1.96 -4.65
N ARG A 118 13.83 2.05 -3.79
CA ARG A 118 14.00 1.09 -2.67
C ARG A 118 13.01 1.31 -1.51
N ASN A 119 12.58 2.55 -1.28
CA ASN A 119 11.74 2.95 -0.15
C ASN A 119 10.27 3.22 -0.52
N GLN A 120 9.89 2.98 -1.78
CA GLN A 120 8.52 3.15 -2.26
C GLN A 120 7.56 2.20 -1.50
N ILE A 121 6.31 2.61 -1.37
CA ILE A 121 5.26 1.85 -0.66
C ILE A 121 5.09 0.42 -1.21
N LEU A 122 5.34 0.22 -2.50
CA LEU A 122 5.27 -1.10 -3.15
C LEU A 122 6.25 -2.10 -2.53
N ASN A 123 7.36 -1.64 -1.95
CA ASN A 123 8.34 -2.46 -1.26
C ASN A 123 8.21 -2.38 0.28
N ARG A 124 7.09 -1.90 0.81
CA ARG A 124 6.87 -1.75 2.25
C ARG A 124 5.69 -2.58 2.72
N THR A 125 5.76 -3.11 3.93
CA THR A 125 4.68 -3.90 4.53
C THR A 125 4.65 -3.75 6.03
N VAL A 126 3.59 -4.23 6.68
CA VAL A 126 3.43 -4.14 8.14
C VAL A 126 4.09 -5.32 8.85
N ILE A 127 4.80 -5.03 9.95
CA ILE A 127 5.39 -6.01 10.86
C ILE A 127 5.22 -5.54 12.30
N GLU A 128 5.17 -6.45 13.26
CA GLU A 128 5.14 -6.15 14.69
C GLU A 128 6.54 -5.74 15.18
N SER A 129 6.59 -4.62 15.90
CA SER A 129 7.83 -3.96 16.34
C SER A 129 8.77 -4.81 17.22
N GLN A 130 8.26 -5.86 17.89
CA GLN A 130 8.98 -6.61 18.93
C GLN A 130 9.46 -8.01 18.51
N ASN A 131 9.16 -8.49 17.30
CA ASN A 131 9.38 -9.90 16.97
C ASN A 131 9.95 -10.11 15.56
N ASN A 132 11.20 -9.69 15.36
CA ASN A 132 11.93 -9.98 14.11
C ASN A 132 12.49 -11.42 14.11
N ARG A 133 11.67 -12.42 14.49
CA ARG A 133 12.06 -13.84 14.61
C ARG A 133 12.53 -14.44 13.28
N PHE A 134 12.00 -13.95 12.16
CA PHE A 134 12.52 -14.29 10.84
C PHE A 134 13.62 -13.30 10.46
N ASN A 135 14.79 -13.84 10.11
CA ASN A 135 15.95 -13.10 9.62
C ASN A 135 15.70 -12.53 8.19
N ILE A 136 14.57 -11.85 7.97
CA ILE A 136 14.23 -11.18 6.70
C ILE A 136 15.26 -10.07 6.38
N ARG A 137 16.00 -9.60 7.39
CA ARG A 137 16.78 -8.36 7.34
C ARG A 137 17.77 -8.22 6.18
N ASP A 138 18.47 -9.29 5.81
CA ASP A 138 19.49 -9.25 4.74
C ASP A 138 19.36 -10.42 3.75
N HIS A 139 18.19 -11.04 3.68
CA HIS A 139 17.90 -12.13 2.74
C HIS A 139 16.93 -11.68 1.66
N LEU A 140 17.16 -12.14 0.43
CA LEU A 140 16.23 -11.85 -0.64
C LEU A 140 14.95 -12.69 -0.46
N PRO A 141 13.79 -12.26 -0.99
CA PRO A 141 12.56 -13.04 -0.89
C PRO A 141 12.66 -14.48 -1.41
N GLY A 142 13.42 -14.71 -2.48
CA GLY A 142 13.71 -16.05 -2.99
C GLY A 142 14.43 -16.96 -1.99
N ASP A 143 15.13 -16.38 -1.01
CA ASP A 143 15.75 -17.13 0.09
C ASP A 143 14.75 -17.43 1.22
N TYR A 144 14.00 -16.41 1.69
CA TYR A 144 13.20 -16.55 2.92
C TYR A 144 11.76 -17.03 2.69
N ILE A 145 11.18 -16.87 1.49
CA ILE A 145 9.83 -17.35 1.20
C ILE A 145 9.75 -18.88 1.28
N PRO A 146 10.72 -19.67 0.74
CA PRO A 146 10.77 -21.11 0.98
C PRO A 146 10.81 -21.47 2.47
N ASP A 147 11.62 -20.77 3.28
CA ASP A 147 11.69 -21.00 4.72
C ASP A 147 10.35 -20.70 5.42
N MET A 148 9.63 -19.66 4.98
CA MET A 148 8.28 -19.35 5.46
C MET A 148 7.29 -20.47 5.10
N ILE A 149 7.39 -21.02 3.88
CA ILE A 149 6.54 -22.13 3.42
C ILE A 149 6.78 -23.37 4.29
N ASP A 150 8.04 -23.73 4.54
CA ASP A 150 8.40 -24.88 5.36
C ASP A 150 7.96 -24.72 6.82
N ALA A 151 7.97 -23.49 7.35
CA ALA A 151 7.55 -23.19 8.71
C ALA A 151 6.02 -23.10 8.90
N HIS A 152 5.26 -22.75 7.86
CA HIS A 152 3.83 -22.53 7.96
C HIS A 152 3.04 -23.85 7.97
N PRO A 153 2.11 -24.10 8.91
CA PRO A 153 1.38 -25.39 9.00
C PRO A 153 0.58 -25.78 7.74
N GLN A 154 0.19 -24.79 6.94
CA GLN A 154 -0.53 -24.98 5.68
C GLN A 154 0.39 -24.90 4.44
N GLY A 155 1.71 -24.82 4.64
CA GLY A 155 2.69 -24.69 3.57
C GLY A 155 2.45 -23.47 2.67
N GLU A 156 2.65 -23.66 1.37
CA GLU A 156 2.52 -22.63 0.35
C GLU A 156 1.14 -21.96 0.32
N ALA A 157 0.07 -22.73 0.51
CA ALA A 157 -1.29 -22.20 0.51
C ALA A 157 -1.48 -21.18 1.65
N GLY A 158 -0.91 -21.44 2.83
CA GLY A 158 -0.96 -20.52 3.95
C GLY A 158 -0.12 -19.27 3.75
N ILE A 159 1.05 -19.39 3.11
CA ILE A 159 1.87 -18.22 2.76
C ILE A 159 1.19 -17.38 1.69
N LYS A 160 0.54 -17.98 0.69
CA LYS A 160 -0.26 -17.23 -0.30
C LYS A 160 -1.43 -16.48 0.35
N ASP A 161 -2.13 -17.11 1.30
CA ASP A 161 -3.20 -16.47 2.07
C ASP A 161 -2.66 -15.30 2.92
N LEU A 162 -1.53 -15.48 3.60
CA LEU A 162 -0.82 -14.39 4.29
C LEU A 162 -0.51 -13.23 3.34
N LEU A 163 0.11 -13.52 2.19
CA LEU A 163 0.53 -12.53 1.19
C LEU A 163 -0.66 -11.76 0.58
N GLN A 164 -1.81 -12.41 0.40
CA GLN A 164 -3.04 -11.73 -0.02
C GLN A 164 -3.47 -10.64 0.95
N GLY A 165 -3.32 -10.87 2.26
CA GLY A 165 -3.51 -9.85 3.30
C GLY A 165 -2.65 -8.60 3.06
N HIS A 166 -1.43 -8.79 2.55
CA HIS A 166 -0.48 -7.73 2.22
C HIS A 166 -0.63 -7.15 0.80
N PHE A 167 -1.73 -7.44 0.10
CA PHE A 167 -1.99 -7.09 -1.30
C PHE A 167 -0.96 -7.64 -2.28
N ILE A 168 -0.39 -8.81 -1.99
CA ILE A 168 0.54 -9.50 -2.87
C ILE A 168 -0.24 -10.63 -3.56
N SER A 169 -0.41 -10.51 -4.87
CA SER A 169 -1.10 -11.49 -5.71
C SER A 169 -0.25 -12.74 -5.95
N GLU A 170 -0.83 -13.74 -6.63
CA GLU A 170 -0.10 -14.91 -7.14
C GLU A 170 1.11 -14.51 -8.00
N ASP A 171 0.95 -13.53 -8.89
CA ASP A 171 2.04 -12.99 -9.72
C ASP A 171 3.13 -12.32 -8.86
N GLY A 172 2.73 -11.62 -7.80
CA GLY A 172 3.64 -11.07 -6.81
C GLY A 172 4.39 -12.16 -6.03
N PHE A 173 3.73 -13.27 -5.68
CA PHE A 173 4.37 -14.42 -5.04
C PHE A 173 5.41 -15.08 -5.95
N GLU A 174 5.10 -15.31 -7.23
CA GLU A 174 6.08 -15.82 -8.19
C GLU A 174 7.28 -14.88 -8.34
N ALA A 175 7.04 -13.57 -8.40
CA ALA A 175 8.10 -12.57 -8.48
C ALA A 175 8.99 -12.54 -7.23
N LEU A 176 8.43 -12.78 -6.04
CA LEU A 176 9.22 -12.93 -4.80
C LEU A 176 10.12 -14.16 -4.88
N LEU A 177 9.61 -15.31 -5.33
CA LEU A 177 10.40 -16.54 -5.45
C LEU A 177 11.58 -16.41 -6.43
N SER A 178 11.44 -15.59 -7.47
CA SER A 178 12.49 -15.38 -8.47
C SER A 178 13.34 -14.12 -8.25
N ASP A 179 13.14 -13.43 -7.12
CA ASP A 179 13.78 -12.13 -6.82
C ASP A 179 13.61 -11.05 -7.90
N ASP A 180 12.50 -11.10 -8.63
CA ASP A 180 12.16 -10.14 -9.68
C ASP A 180 11.48 -8.92 -9.08
N TYR A 181 12.28 -7.92 -8.73
CA TYR A 181 11.82 -6.73 -8.02
C TYR A 181 10.84 -5.88 -8.84
N GLU A 182 11.10 -5.71 -10.14
CA GLU A 182 10.26 -4.95 -11.05
C GLU A 182 8.90 -5.63 -11.25
N ARG A 183 8.89 -6.94 -11.52
CA ARG A 183 7.65 -7.72 -11.65
C ARG A 183 6.85 -7.67 -10.35
N PHE A 184 7.52 -7.83 -9.21
CA PHE A 184 6.87 -7.71 -7.90
C PHE A 184 6.20 -6.34 -7.71
N CYS A 185 6.93 -5.25 -7.99
CA CYS A 185 6.39 -3.90 -7.86
C CYS A 185 5.19 -3.67 -8.79
N GLN A 186 5.26 -4.13 -10.04
CA GLN A 186 4.18 -4.00 -11.00
C GLN A 186 2.92 -4.78 -10.56
N ALA A 187 3.07 -6.05 -10.21
CA ALA A 187 1.99 -6.91 -9.75
C ALA A 187 1.27 -6.30 -8.53
N ARG A 188 2.05 -5.84 -7.55
CA ARG A 188 1.50 -5.23 -6.33
C ARG A 188 0.84 -3.87 -6.59
N LYS A 189 1.39 -3.07 -7.50
CA LYS A 189 0.82 -1.78 -7.90
C LYS A 189 -0.59 -1.95 -8.46
N GLU A 190 -0.81 -2.96 -9.30
CA GLU A 190 -2.12 -3.24 -9.88
C GLU A 190 -3.16 -3.62 -8.82
N VAL A 191 -2.80 -4.50 -7.88
CA VAL A 191 -3.68 -4.90 -6.77
C VAL A 191 -4.05 -3.68 -5.90
N LEU A 192 -3.07 -2.84 -5.56
CA LEU A 192 -3.31 -1.64 -4.74
C LEU A 192 -4.16 -0.59 -5.47
N ARG A 193 -3.93 -0.37 -6.77
CA ARG A 193 -4.76 0.52 -7.60
C ARG A 193 -6.23 0.09 -7.58
N ASN A 194 -6.49 -1.21 -7.76
CA ASN A 194 -7.85 -1.77 -7.69
C ASN A 194 -8.49 -1.59 -6.31
N GLU A 195 -7.72 -1.78 -5.24
CA GLU A 195 -8.22 -1.55 -3.88
C GLU A 195 -8.56 -0.07 -3.63
N ILE A 196 -7.74 0.87 -4.12
CA ILE A 196 -8.01 2.31 -4.03
C ILE A 196 -9.33 2.64 -4.72
N GLU A 197 -9.52 2.19 -5.96
CA GLU A 197 -10.77 2.38 -6.71
C GLU A 197 -11.99 1.84 -5.97
N ARG A 198 -11.87 0.63 -5.40
CA ARG A 198 -12.93 0.02 -4.59
C ARG A 198 -13.29 0.87 -3.37
N ARG A 199 -12.29 1.44 -2.70
CA ARG A 199 -12.46 2.26 -1.48
C ARG A 199 -13.11 3.61 -1.78
N ILE A 200 -12.75 4.25 -2.89
CA ILE A 200 -13.36 5.52 -3.32
C ILE A 200 -14.66 5.32 -4.12
N ARG A 201 -14.95 4.09 -4.55
CA ARG A 201 -16.12 3.71 -5.35
C ARG A 201 -16.20 4.49 -6.66
N ALA A 202 -15.06 4.56 -7.36
CA ALA A 202 -14.93 5.19 -8.67
C ALA A 202 -13.76 4.52 -9.40
N SER A 203 -13.87 4.39 -10.72
CA SER A 203 -12.75 3.97 -11.57
C SER A 203 -11.81 5.15 -11.78
N ILE A 204 -10.51 4.86 -11.83
CA ILE A 204 -9.45 5.85 -12.05
C ILE A 204 -8.76 5.52 -13.37
N ASP A 205 -8.51 6.54 -14.18
CA ASP A 205 -7.63 6.41 -15.34
C ASP A 205 -6.17 6.56 -14.88
N TRP A 206 -5.53 5.43 -14.59
CA TRP A 206 -4.14 5.41 -14.14
C TRP A 206 -3.13 5.70 -15.25
N ALA A 207 -3.52 5.71 -16.52
CA ALA A 207 -2.61 6.03 -17.63
C ALA A 207 -2.10 7.48 -17.52
N VAL A 208 -2.91 8.38 -16.97
CA VAL A 208 -2.52 9.78 -16.70
C VAL A 208 -1.27 9.87 -15.82
N SER A 209 -1.12 8.97 -14.84
CA SER A 209 0.06 8.94 -13.96
C SER A 209 1.34 8.51 -14.70
N GLU A 210 1.20 7.73 -15.76
CA GLU A 210 2.31 7.12 -16.50
C GLU A 210 2.84 8.05 -17.60
N GLU A 211 2.03 8.99 -18.09
CA GLU A 211 2.41 10.00 -19.09
C GLU A 211 3.15 11.21 -18.48
N MET A 212 3.12 11.37 -17.16
CA MET A 212 3.70 12.52 -16.45
C MET A 212 5.14 12.30 -15.96
N VAL A 213 5.73 11.13 -16.23
CA VAL A 213 7.08 10.70 -15.78
C VAL A 213 8.11 10.78 -16.90
#